data_AF-A0AAE4QSX1-F1
#
_entry.id   AF-A0AAE4QSX1-F1
#
_cell.length_a   1.000
_cell.length_b   1.000
_cell.length_c   1.000
_cell.angle_alpha   90.00
_cell.angle_beta   90.00
_cell.angle_gamma   90.00
#
_symmetry.space_group_name_H-M   'P 1'
#
loop_
_entity.id
_entity.type
_entity.pdbx_description
1 polymer ?
#
loop_
_entity_poly.entity_id
_entity_poly.type
_entity_poly.pdbx_seq_one_letter_code
_entity_poly.pdbx_strand_id
1 'polypeptide(L)'
;MKIPEYTKRFNEKLFKLDAVEVLEQLKELSQGKDLALLCYEKPGDFCHRRLVAEWLERKTGIEVPEFSQVKKEETNQPNLL
;
A
#
# COMPACT_ATOMS: atom_id res chain seq x y z
N MET A 1 2.52 -18.67 14.92
CA MET A 1 3.80 -18.16 14.38
C MET A 1 4.05 -16.79 14.96
N LYS A 2 5.27 -16.46 15.41
CA LYS A 2 5.55 -15.11 15.95
C LYS A 2 5.72 -14.11 14.80
N ILE A 3 5.35 -12.84 15.01
CA ILE A 3 5.45 -11.77 13.99
C ILE A 3 6.84 -11.67 13.33
N PRO A 4 7.98 -11.74 14.06
CA PRO A 4 9.30 -11.64 13.44
C PRO A 4 9.60 -12.79 12.47
N GLU A 5 9.20 -14.00 12.85
CA GLU A 5 9.40 -15.20 12.02
C GLU A 5 8.55 -15.14 10.76
N TYR A 6 7.31 -14.67 10.90
CA TYR A 6 6.41 -14.43 9.77
C TYR A 6 6.99 -13.37 8.81
N THR A 7 7.41 -12.24 9.36
CA THR A 7 8.00 -11.12 8.59
C THR A 7 9.21 -11.58 7.79
N LYS A 8 10.10 -12.36 8.42
CA LYS A 8 11.26 -12.95 7.74
C LYS A 8 10.84 -13.78 6.53
N ARG A 9 9.92 -14.74 6.72
CA ARG A 9 9.47 -15.62 5.62
C ARG A 9 8.74 -14.87 4.51
N PHE A 10 8.00 -13.82 4.85
CA PHE A 10 7.33 -12.98 3.86
C PHE A 10 8.37 -12.19 3.03
N ASN A 11 9.36 -11.58 3.69
CA ASN A 11 10.44 -10.88 3.01
C ASN A 11 11.29 -11.81 2.13
N GLU A 12 11.50 -13.06 2.52
CA GLU A 12 12.16 -14.07 1.68
C GLU A 12 11.38 -14.36 0.37
N LYS A 13 10.05 -14.20 0.38
CA LYS A 13 9.26 -14.28 -0.86
C LYS A 13 9.43 -13.03 -1.71
N LEU A 14 9.36 -11.84 -1.10
CA LEU A 14 9.57 -10.57 -1.80
C LEU A 14 10.98 -10.46 -2.40
N PHE A 15 11.99 -11.03 -1.76
CA PHE A 15 13.38 -11.03 -2.26
C PHE A 15 13.55 -11.80 -3.57
N LYS A 16 12.61 -12.70 -3.90
CA LYS A 16 12.62 -13.45 -5.16
C LYS A 16 11.95 -12.70 -6.30
N LEU A 17 11.36 -11.53 -6.02
CA LEU A 17 10.66 -10.70 -6.98
C LEU A 17 11.49 -9.46 -7.31
N ASP A 18 11.31 -8.93 -8.51
CA ASP A 18 11.80 -7.61 -8.90
C ASP A 18 10.71 -6.56 -8.66
N ALA A 19 11.04 -5.52 -7.89
CA ALA A 19 10.06 -4.51 -7.50
C ALA A 19 9.67 -3.58 -8.65
N VAL A 20 10.58 -3.34 -9.60
CA VAL A 20 10.33 -2.51 -10.79
C VAL A 20 9.39 -3.26 -11.72
N GLU A 21 9.62 -4.55 -11.95
CA GLU A 21 8.73 -5.40 -12.76
C GLU A 21 7.32 -5.46 -12.14
N VAL A 22 7.22 -5.70 -10.82
CA VAL A 22 5.92 -5.71 -10.14
C VAL A 22 5.22 -4.36 -10.26
N LEU A 23 5.94 -3.25 -10.11
CA LEU A 23 5.37 -1.92 -10.27
C LEU A 23 4.86 -1.67 -11.70
N GLU A 24 5.57 -2.13 -12.73
CA GLU A 24 5.13 -2.04 -14.12
C GLU A 24 3.85 -2.85 -14.36
N GLN A 25 3.78 -4.07 -13.84
CA GLN A 25 2.57 -4.90 -13.91
C GLN A 25 1.38 -4.24 -13.21
N LEU A 26 1.60 -3.59 -12.06
CA LEU A 26 0.56 -2.84 -11.34
C LEU A 26 0.10 -1.61 -12.15
N LYS A 27 1.03 -0.87 -12.78
CA LYS A 27 0.69 0.26 -13.66
C LYS A 27 -0.12 -0.18 -14.87
N GLU A 28 0.22 -1.31 -15.46
CA GLU A 28 -0.53 -1.89 -16.58
C GLU A 28 -1.94 -2.31 -16.13
N LEU A 29 -2.05 -3.04 -15.01
CA LEU A 29 -3.32 -3.50 -14.46
C LEU A 29 -4.28 -2.34 -14.12
N SER A 30 -3.73 -1.24 -13.60
CA SER A 30 -4.50 -0.05 -13.25
C SER A 30 -4.80 0.87 -14.44
N GLN A 31 -4.21 0.59 -15.61
CA GLN A 31 -4.23 1.50 -16.77
C GLN A 31 -3.73 2.91 -16.40
N GLY A 32 -2.68 2.96 -15.58
CA GLY A 32 -2.07 4.20 -15.11
C GLY A 32 -2.86 4.96 -14.03
N LYS A 33 -3.91 4.37 -13.45
CA LYS A 33 -4.66 4.96 -12.33
C LYS A 33 -4.00 4.65 -10.99
N ASP A 34 -4.34 5.44 -9.98
CA ASP A 34 -3.90 5.19 -8.61
C ASP A 34 -4.39 3.83 -8.09
N LEU A 35 -3.56 3.17 -7.30
CA LEU A 35 -3.82 1.85 -6.72
C LEU A 35 -3.75 1.90 -5.21
N ALA A 36 -4.65 1.14 -4.57
CA ALA A 36 -4.65 0.94 -3.13
C ALA A 36 -4.32 -0.52 -2.79
N LEU A 37 -3.37 -0.72 -1.87
CA LEU A 37 -3.09 -2.04 -1.29
C LEU A 37 -4.14 -2.35 -0.21
N LEU A 38 -4.93 -3.40 -0.44
CA LEU A 38 -5.98 -3.82 0.49
C LEU A 38 -5.50 -4.95 1.42
N CYS A 39 -6.05 -4.99 2.63
CA CYS A 39 -5.72 -5.96 3.68
C CYS A 39 -6.96 -6.13 4.60
N TYR A 40 -7.07 -7.26 5.30
CA TYR A 40 -8.21 -7.55 6.18
C TYR A 40 -8.03 -6.99 7.60
N GLU A 41 -6.78 -6.75 7.97
CA GLU A 41 -6.33 -6.31 9.27
C GLU A 41 -6.61 -4.81 9.47
N LYS A 42 -6.97 -4.44 10.70
CA LYS A 42 -7.35 -3.06 11.02
C LYS A 42 -6.19 -2.09 10.80
N PRO A 43 -6.47 -0.79 10.60
CA PRO A 43 -5.44 0.24 10.64
C PRO A 43 -4.67 0.18 11.96
N GLY A 44 -3.33 0.29 11.89
CA GLY A 44 -2.45 0.22 13.07
C GLY A 44 -2.04 -1.19 13.51
N ASP A 45 -2.73 -2.24 13.07
CA ASP A 45 -2.30 -3.62 13.30
C ASP A 45 -1.16 -4.00 12.34
N PHE A 46 -0.32 -4.95 12.76
CA PHE A 46 0.62 -5.60 11.85
C PHE A 46 -0.12 -6.19 10.65
N CYS A 47 0.24 -5.79 9.44
CA CYS A 47 -0.38 -6.25 8.21
C CYS A 47 0.64 -6.36 7.07
N HIS A 48 0.38 -7.32 6.18
CA HIS A 48 1.14 -7.59 4.96
C HIS A 48 1.31 -6.39 4.03
N ARG A 49 0.29 -5.52 3.93
CA ARG A 49 0.31 -4.31 3.10
C ARG A 49 1.49 -3.41 3.45
N ARG A 50 1.86 -3.34 4.73
CA ARG A 50 2.98 -2.50 5.19
C ARG A 50 4.33 -3.08 4.79
N LEU A 51 4.47 -4.41 4.83
CA LEU A 51 5.68 -5.08 4.33
C LEU A 51 5.85 -4.87 2.83
N VAL A 52 4.76 -4.97 2.06
CA VAL A 52 4.79 -4.72 0.61
C VAL A 52 5.07 -3.26 0.29
N ALA A 53 4.41 -2.32 0.99
CA ALA A 53 4.63 -0.88 0.85
C ALA A 53 6.10 -0.50 1.10
N GLU A 54 6.66 -0.91 2.25
CA GLU A 54 8.06 -0.63 2.60
C GLU A 54 9.04 -1.26 1.58
N TRP A 55 8.75 -2.48 1.12
CA TRP A 55 9.57 -3.14 0.11
C TRP A 55 9.55 -2.38 -1.23
N LEU A 56 8.37 -1.96 -1.71
CA LEU A 56 8.24 -1.16 -2.93
C LEU A 56 8.96 0.19 -2.79
N GLU A 57 8.76 0.90 -1.69
CA GLU A 57 9.42 2.18 -1.40
C GLU A 57 10.94 2.05 -1.42
N ARG A 58 11.49 1.08 -0.69
CA ARG A 58 12.95 0.87 -0.62
C ARG A 58 13.58 0.50 -1.96
N LYS A 59 12.84 -0.19 -2.83
CA LYS A 59 13.36 -0.70 -4.09
C LYS A 59 13.15 0.25 -5.27
N THR A 60 12.11 1.07 -5.23
CA THR A 60 11.71 1.93 -6.36
C THR A 60 11.78 3.42 -6.06
N GLY A 61 11.81 3.81 -4.77
CA GLY A 61 11.74 5.20 -4.34
C GLY A 61 10.35 5.83 -4.42
N ILE A 62 9.32 5.07 -4.82
CA ILE A 62 7.93 5.55 -4.87
C ILE A 62 7.29 5.39 -3.49
N GLU A 63 6.73 6.47 -2.96
CA GLU A 63 6.01 6.48 -1.68
C GLU A 63 4.69 5.70 -1.77
N VAL A 64 4.41 4.88 -0.75
CA VAL A 64 3.19 4.09 -0.60
C VAL A 64 2.57 4.37 0.78
N PRO A 65 2.02 5.59 0.98
CA PRO A 65 1.50 6.02 2.28
C PRO A 65 0.24 5.24 2.68
N GLU A 66 -0.03 5.15 3.99
CA GLU A 66 -1.32 4.65 4.46
C GLU A 66 -2.42 5.68 4.20
N PHE A 67 -3.50 5.25 3.56
CA PHE A 67 -4.67 6.09 3.33
C PHE A 67 -5.40 6.33 4.65
N SER A 68 -5.30 7.55 5.19
CA SER A 68 -6.09 8.01 6.33
C SER A 68 -7.16 8.98 5.83
N GLN A 69 -8.39 8.82 6.29
CA GLN A 69 -9.44 9.80 6.00
C GLN A 69 -9.09 11.09 6.73
N VAL A 70 -8.61 12.09 5.99
CA VAL A 70 -8.60 13.47 6.46
C VAL A 70 -10.07 13.82 6.74
N LYS A 71 -10.39 14.25 7.95
CA LYS A 71 -11.74 14.76 8.26
C LYS A 71 -12.04 15.84 7.22
N LYS A 72 -13.07 15.63 6.40
CA LYS A 72 -13.57 16.69 5.52
C LYS A 72 -13.94 17.86 6.41
N GLU A 73 -13.24 18.98 6.28
CA GLU A 73 -13.82 20.27 6.68
C GLU A 73 -15.11 20.42 5.86
N GLU A 74 -16.21 20.67 6.56
CA GLU A 74 -17.53 20.87 5.97
C GLU A 74 -17.45 22.06 5.00
N THR A 75 -17.33 21.78 3.71
CA THR A 75 -17.50 22.81 2.70
C THR A 75 -18.99 23.10 2.59
N ASN A 76 -19.40 24.22 3.19
CA ASN A 76 -20.70 24.84 2.94
C ASN A 76 -20.80 25.18 1.44
N GLN A 77 -21.28 24.24 0.63
CA GLN A 77 -21.77 24.55 -0.71
C GLN A 77 -23.13 25.23 -0.55
N PRO A 78 -23.32 26.48 -1.02
CA PRO A 78 -24.63 27.10 -0.99
C PRO A 78 -25.58 26.28 -1.85
N ASN A 79 -26.70 25.89 -1.25
CA ASN A 79 -27.77 25.14 -1.88
C ASN A 79 -28.27 25.90 -3.12
N LEU A 80 -28.02 25.37 -4.32
CA LEU A 80 -28.62 25.89 -5.56
C LEU A 80 -29.84 25.03 -5.89
N LEU A 81 -30.97 25.35 -5.26
CA LEU A 81 -32.34 25.11 -5.72
C LEU A 81 -33.26 26.15 -5.10
#